data_AF-S6EWU6-F1
#
_entry.id   AF-S6EWU6-F1
#
_cell.length_a   1.000
_cell.length_b   1.000
_cell.length_c   1.000
_cell.angle_alpha   90.00
_cell.angle_beta   90.00
_cell.angle_gamma   90.00
#
_symmetry.space_group_name_H-M   'P 1'
#
loop_
_entity.id
_entity.type
_entity.pdbx_description
1 polymer ?
#
loop_
_entity_poly.entity_id
_entity_poly.type
_entity_poly.pdbx_seq_one_letter_code
_entity_poly.pdbx_strand_id
1 'polypeptide(L)' 'MDWFFNLEKEEQEFLKRFILASGSLKQLAKEYEVSYPTVRIRVDKIIEKIKL' A
#
# COMPACT_ATOMS: atom_id res chain seq x y z
N MET A 1 -15.65 9.99 -8.14
CA MET A 1 -14.47 9.14 -8.42
C MET A 1 -13.56 9.28 -7.20
N ASP A 2 -14.01 8.78 -6.05
CA ASP A 2 -13.53 9.22 -4.74
C ASP A 2 -12.95 8.07 -3.91
N TRP A 3 -12.55 6.98 -4.57
CA TRP A 3 -12.01 5.77 -3.93
C TRP A 3 -10.84 6.09 -2.98
N PHE A 4 -10.00 7.04 -3.37
CA PHE A 4 -8.84 7.45 -2.55
C PHE A 4 -9.27 8.13 -1.25
N PHE A 5 -10.35 8.91 -1.28
CA PHE A 5 -10.89 9.57 -0.08
C PHE A 5 -11.62 8.59 0.85
N ASN A 6 -12.05 7.44 0.33
CA ASN A 6 -12.64 6.36 1.12
C ASN A 6 -11.60 5.47 1.81
N LEU A 7 -10.31 5.63 1.48
CA LEU A 7 -9.23 4.93 2.17
C LEU A 7 -8.96 5.55 3.54
N GLU A 8 -8.58 4.71 4.50
CA GLU A 8 -8.11 5.17 5.80
C GLU A 8 -6.80 5.97 5.64
N LYS A 9 -6.52 6.89 6.58
CA LYS A 9 -5.30 7.71 6.53
C LYS A 9 -4.02 6.87 6.42
N GLU A 10 -3.97 5.72 7.09
CA GLU A 10 -2.83 4.82 7.02
C GLU A 10 -2.67 4.16 5.65
N GLU A 11 -3.76 3.90 4.94
CA GLU A 11 -3.73 3.34 3.59
C GLU A 11 -3.28 4.40 2.59
N GLN A 12 -3.71 5.65 2.76
CA GLN A 12 -3.23 6.78 1.96
C GLN A 12 -1.73 7.01 2.15
N GLU A 13 -1.22 6.99 3.39
CA GLU A 13 0.22 7.11 3.64
C GLU A 13 0.99 5.91 3.10
N PHE A 14 0.45 4.70 3.22
CA PHE A 14 1.05 3.51 2.63
C PHE A 14 1.15 3.62 1.11
N LEU A 15 0.10 4.09 0.42
CA LEU A 15 0.13 4.32 -1.02
C LEU A 15 1.15 5.39 -1.41
N LYS A 16 1.24 6.48 -0.65
CA LYS A 16 2.26 7.51 -0.86
C LYS A 16 3.67 6.92 -0.78
N ARG A 17 3.95 6.09 0.24
CA ARG A 17 5.24 5.39 0.38
C ARG A 17 5.46 4.40 -0.76
N PHE A 18 4.43 3.67 -1.16
CA PHE A 18 4.49 2.75 -2.28
C PHE A 18 4.89 3.46 -3.58
N ILE A 19 4.32 4.64 -3.86
CA ILE A 19 4.68 5.45 -5.04
C ILE A 19 6.11 6.00 -4.91
N LEU A 20 6.52 6.50 -3.75
CA LEU A 20 7.90 6.96 -3.51
C LEU A 20 8.93 5.84 -3.68
N ALA A 21 8.56 4.60 -3.36
CA ALA A 21 9.36 3.40 -3.61
C ALA A 21 9.23 2.87 -5.06
N SER A 22 8.65 3.63 -5.99
CA SER A 22 8.39 3.21 -7.39
C SER A 22 7.63 1.87 -7.51
N GLY A 23 6.76 1.58 -6.55
CA GLY A 23 6.01 0.33 -6.46
C GLY A 23 6.82 -0.88 -5.96
N SER A 24 8.06 -0.68 -5.48
CA SER A 24 8.92 -1.76 -5.01
C SER A 24 8.48 -2.31 -3.66
N LEU A 25 7.79 -3.46 -3.68
CA LEU A 25 7.40 -4.21 -2.47
C LEU A 25 8.61 -4.62 -1.62
N LYS A 26 9.74 -4.96 -2.26
CA LYS A 26 10.98 -5.35 -1.56
C LYS A 26 11.59 -4.18 -0.81
N GLN A 27 11.56 -2.99 -1.40
CA GLN A 27 12.05 -1.77 -0.75
C GLN A 27 11.15 -1.40 0.43
N LEU A 28 9.83 -1.42 0.25
CA LEU A 28 8.89 -1.14 1.33
C LEU A 28 9.02 -2.15 2.47
N ALA A 29 9.20 -3.44 2.18
CA ALA A 29 9.42 -4.44 3.22
C ALA A 29 10.65 -4.10 4.07
N LYS A 30 11.73 -3.62 3.44
CA LYS A 30 12.92 -3.13 4.13
C LYS A 30 12.64 -1.85 4.94
N GLU A 31 11.93 -0.88 4.36
CA GLU A 31 11.63 0.41 5.02
C GLU A 31 10.70 0.25 6.23
N TYR A 32 9.71 -0.64 6.14
CA TYR A 32 8.77 -0.93 7.22
C TYR A 32 9.28 -2.01 8.19
N GLU A 33 10.47 -2.58 7.96
CA GLU A 33 11.05 -3.66 8.77
C GLU A 33 10.11 -4.88 8.92
N VAL A 34 9.41 -5.23 7.84
CA VAL A 34 8.49 -6.37 7.78
C VAL A 34 8.84 -7.31 6.63
N SER A 35 8.19 -8.46 6.58
CA SER A 35 8.38 -9.42 5.49
C SER A 35 7.77 -8.90 4.17
N TYR A 36 8.36 -9.32 3.04
CA TYR A 36 7.79 -9.07 1.72
C TYR A 36 6.32 -9.55 1.61
N PRO A 37 5.95 -10.76 2.08
CA PRO A 37 4.54 -11.17 2.13
C PRO A 37 3.63 -10.20 2.90
N THR A 38 4.10 -9.60 4.00
CA THR A 38 3.33 -8.64 4.80
C THR A 38 2.96 -7.40 3.98
N VAL A 39 3.92 -6.82 3.25
CA VAL A 39 3.66 -5.64 2.40
C VAL A 39 2.75 -5.98 1.23
N ARG A 40 2.96 -7.16 0.62
CA ARG A 40 2.14 -7.63 -0.49
C ARG A 40 0.66 -7.72 -0.11
N ILE A 41 0.36 -8.36 1.04
CA ILE A 41 -1.01 -8.46 1.56
C ILE A 41 -1.64 -7.07 1.75
N ARG A 42 -0.86 -6.07 2.19
CA ARG A 42 -1.34 -4.71 2.36
C ARG A 42 -1.70 -4.04 1.03
N VAL A 43 -0.91 -4.24 -0.02
CA VAL A 43 -1.23 -3.77 -1.38
C VAL A 43 -2.48 -4.47 -1.92
N ASP A 44 -2.56 -5.80 -1.77
CA ASP A 44 -3.68 -6.59 -2.28
C ASP A 44 -5.02 -6.13 -1.67
N LYS A 45 -5.07 -5.85 -0.35
CA LYS A 45 -6.27 -5.30 0.31
C LYS A 45 -6.72 -3.96 -0.26
N ILE A 46 -5.79 -3.08 -0.61
CA ILE A 46 -6.12 -1.78 -1.21
C ILE A 46 -6.65 -1.97 -2.63
N ILE A 47 -6.05 -2.89 -3.40
CA ILE A 47 -6.54 -3.26 -4.74
C ILE A 47 -7.98 -3.79 -4.65
N GLU A 48 -8.30 -4.63 -3.67
CA GLU A 48 -9.66 -5.13 -3.44
C GLU A 48 -10.64 -3.98 -3.14
N LYS A 49 -10.26 -3.04 -2.25
CA LYS A 49 -11.09 -1.86 -1.95
C LYS A 49 -11.36 -0.97 -3.16
N ILE A 50 -10.41 -0.85 -4.08
CA ILE A 50 -10.56 -0.03 -5.30
C ILE A 50 -11.46 -0.70 -6.35
N LYS A 51 -11.48 -2.04 -6.39
CA LYS A 51 -12.27 -2.81 -7.36
C LYS A 51 -13.75 -2.91 -7.00
N LEU A 52 -14.12 -2.64 -5.75
CA LEU A 52 -15.50 -2.59 -5.26
C LEU A 52 -16.16 -1.25 -5.63
#